data_AF-A0AAF0M762-F1
#
_entry.id   AF-A0AAF0M762-F1
#
_cell.length_a   1.000
_cell.length_b   1.000
_cell.length_c   1.000
_cell.angle_alpha   90.00
_cell.angle_beta   90.00
_cell.angle_gamma   90.00
#
_symmetry.space_group_name_H-M   'P 1'
#
loop_
_entity.id
_entity.type
_entity.pdbx_description
1 polymer ?
#
loop_
_entity_poly.entity_id
_entity_poly.type
_entity_poly.pdbx_seq_one_letter_code
_entity_poly.pdbx_strand_id
1 'polypeptide(L)' 'MHDTISLDVLRRHPTEWRRRGLTPPTELAQMVAARVGQVEHVFVPAEPSYADFFAA' A
#
# COMPACT_ATOMS: atom_id res chain seq x y z
N MET A 1 10.73 -21.45 0.04
CA MET A 1 9.69 -20.93 0.95
C MET A 1 10.38 -20.02 1.95
N HIS A 2 10.15 -18.71 1.89
CA HIS A 2 10.71 -17.79 2.90
C HIS A 2 9.81 -17.79 4.13
N ASP A 3 10.41 -18.06 5.28
CA ASP A 3 9.78 -18.15 6.60
C ASP A 3 8.86 -16.96 6.91
N THR A 4 7.55 -17.17 6.85
CA THR A 4 6.52 -16.22 7.33
C THR A 4 6.73 -15.88 8.81
N ILE A 5 7.21 -16.85 9.58
CA ILE A 5 7.57 -16.69 11.00
C ILE A 5 8.69 -15.65 11.17
N SER A 6 9.68 -15.63 10.27
CA SER A 6 10.79 -14.66 10.31
C SER A 6 10.33 -13.23 9.96
N LEU A 7 9.36 -13.10 9.06
CA LEU A 7 8.81 -11.79 8.67
C LEU A 7 7.96 -11.16 9.77
N ASP A 8 7.16 -11.96 10.49
CA ASP A 8 6.34 -11.44 11.59
C ASP A 8 7.18 -10.99 12.79
N VAL A 9 8.29 -11.69 13.08
CA VAL A 9 9.28 -11.22 14.05
C VAL A 9 9.87 -9.89 13.60
N LEU A 10 10.29 -9.79 12.33
CA LEU A 10 10.86 -8.55 11.80
C LEU A 10 9.87 -7.38 11.89
N ARG A 11 8.59 -7.60 11.54
CA ARG A 11 7.53 -6.57 11.61
C ARG A 11 7.35 -5.97 12.99
N ARG A 12 7.60 -6.73 14.06
CA ARG A 12 7.49 -6.27 15.45
C ARG A 12 8.67 -5.43 15.93
N HIS A 13 9.77 -5.39 15.17
CA HIS A 13 11.00 -4.69 15.57
C HIS A 13 11.32 -3.52 14.62
N PRO A 14 10.72 -2.33 14.81
CA PRO A 14 10.91 -1.18 13.91
C PRO A 14 12.38 -0.75 13.77
N THR A 15 13.20 -0.98 14.80
CA THR A 15 14.64 -0.71 14.77
C THR A 15 15.38 -1.58 13.74
N GLU A 16 14.97 -2.84 13.56
CA GLU A 16 15.57 -3.76 12.59
C GLU A 16 15.31 -3.31 11.15
N TRP A 17 14.16 -2.69 10.89
CA TRP A 17 13.83 -2.11 9.58
C TRP A 17 14.75 -0.94 9.27
N ARG A 18 14.87 0.01 10.22
CA ARG A 18 15.74 1.18 10.06
C ARG A 18 17.20 0.79 9.88
N ARG A 19 17.69 -0.21 10.62
CA ARG A 19 19.06 -0.72 10.45
C ARG A 19 19.32 -1.26 9.04
N ARG A 20 18.28 -1.77 8.37
CA ARG A 20 18.34 -2.28 7.00
C ARG A 20 18.01 -1.21 5.95
N GLY A 21 17.85 0.05 6.35
CA GLY A 21 17.45 1.14 5.46
C GLY A 21 16.00 1.05 4.99
N LEU A 22 15.16 0.28 5.68
CA LEU A 22 13.73 0.11 5.37
C LEU A 22 12.86 0.96 6.29
N THR A 23 11.73 1.45 5.76
CA THR A 23 10.73 2.19 6.53
C THR A 23 9.87 1.23 7.39
N PRO A 24 9.71 1.47 8.70
CA PRO A 24 8.89 0.61 9.56
C PRO A 24 7.43 0.49 9.09
N PRO A 25 6.76 -0.64 9.37
CA PRO A 25 5.38 -0.89 8.91
C PRO A 25 4.37 0.18 9.33
N THR A 26 4.47 0.71 10.56
CA THR A 26 3.55 1.75 11.06
C THR A 26 3.69 3.06 10.30
N GLU A 27 4.91 3.45 9.98
CA GLU A 27 5.22 4.69 9.26
C GLU A 27 4.80 4.56 7.79
N LEU A 28 5.03 3.38 7.19
CA LEU A 28 4.47 3.04 5.88
C LEU A 28 2.94 3.10 5.87
N ALA A 29 2.27 2.55 6.89
CA ALA A 29 0.80 2.58 6.97
C ALA A 29 0.27 4.02 7.05
N GLN A 30 0.95 4.90 7.80
CA GLN A 30 0.61 6.32 7.86
C GLN A 30 0.80 7.02 6.50
N MET A 31 1.90 6.75 5.81
CA MET A 31 2.15 7.29 4.47
C MET A 31 1.09 6.83 3.46
N VAL A 32 0.71 5.55 3.50
CA VAL A 32 -0.35 4.99 2.65
C VAL A 32 -1.69 5.63 2.98
N ALA A 33 -2.07 5.73 4.25
CA ALA A 33 -3.33 6.34 4.66
C ALA A 33 -3.41 7.81 4.23
N ALA A 34 -2.33 8.58 4.42
CA ALA A 34 -2.25 9.96 3.97
C ALA A 34 -2.37 10.07 2.44
N ARG A 35 -1.73 9.16 1.70
CA ARG A 35 -1.78 9.15 0.24
C ARG A 35 -3.15 8.76 -0.29
N VAL A 36 -3.75 7.69 0.24
CA VAL A 36 -5.06 7.18 -0.21
C VAL A 36 -6.18 8.15 0.17
N GLY A 37 -6.15 8.73 1.37
CA GLY A 37 -7.12 9.76 1.76
C GLY A 37 -7.06 11.02 0.89
N GLN A 38 -5.90 11.33 0.31
CA GLN A 38 -5.78 12.39 -0.70
C GLN A 38 -6.32 11.97 -2.08
N VAL A 39 -6.33 10.68 -2.40
CA VAL A 39 -6.80 10.14 -3.69
C VAL A 39 -8.33 10.14 -3.77
N GLU A 40 -9.06 10.15 -2.65
CA GLU A 40 -10.53 10.34 -2.68
C GLU A 40 -10.96 11.66 -3.33
N HIS A 41 -10.07 12.67 -3.35
CA HIS A 41 -10.30 13.95 -4.02
C HIS A 41 -9.77 14.00 -5.47
N VAL A 42 -9.11 12.95 -5.94
CA VAL A 42 -8.69 12.82 -7.33
C VAL A 42 -9.85 12.18 -8.07
N PHE A 43 -10.45 12.92 -9.02
CA PHE A 43 -11.44 12.37 -9.92
C PHE A 43 -10.78 11.24 -10.74
N VAL A 44 -10.97 10.00 -10.31
CA VAL A 44 -10.63 8.82 -11.09
C VAL A 44 -11.81 8.59 -12.03
N PRO A 45 -11.65 8.76 -13.35
CA PRO A 45 -12.69 8.42 -14.29
C PRO A 45 -13.12 6.98 -14.04
N ALA A 46 -14.43 6.73 -13.98
CA ALA A 46 -14.93 5.37 -13.86
C ALA A 46 -14.32 4.51 -14.98
N GLU A 47 -13.85 3.31 -14.64
CA GLU A 47 -13.40 2.39 -15.67
C GLU A 47 -14.56 2.10 -16.62
N PRO A 48 -14.37 2.24 -17.95
CA PRO A 48 -15.41 1.92 -18.90
C PRO A 48 -15.76 0.44 -18.77
N SER A 49 -17.05 0.17 -18.72
CA SER A 49 -17.57 -1.18 -18.77
C SER A 49 -17.37 -1.78 -20.16
N TYR A 50 -17.45 -3.11 -20.26
CA TYR A 50 -17.42 -3.79 -21.55
C TYR A 50 -18.56 -3.35 -22.49
N ALA A 51 -19.70 -2.91 -21.93
CA ALA A 51 -20.84 -2.42 -22.71
C ALA A 51 -20.55 -1.05 -23.38
N ASP A 52 -19.68 -0.23 -22.78
CA ASP A 52 -19.35 1.11 -23.29
C ASP A 52 -18.58 1.06 -24.63
N PHE A 53 -17.99 -0.09 -24.97
CA PHE A 53 -17.33 -0.31 -26.27
C PHE A 53 -18.31 -0.36 -27.45
N PHE A 54 -19.59 -0.62 -27.21
CA PHE A 54 -20.61 -0.81 -28.26
C PHE A 54 -21.64 0.33 -28.32
N ALA A 55 -21.57 1.30 -27.41
CA ALA A 55 -22.56 2.38 -27.28
C ALA A 55 -22.28 3.61 -28.19
N ALA A 56 -21.61 3.41 -29.33
CA ALA A 56 -21.27 4.47 -30.29
C ALA A 56 -22.50 5.04 -31.02
#